data_AF-A0A954VH20-F1
#
_entry.id   AF-A0A954VH20-F1
#
_cell.length_a   1.000
_cell.length_b   1.000
_cell.length_c   1.000
_cell.angle_alpha   90.00
_cell.angle_beta   90.00
_cell.angle_gamma   90.00
#
_symmetry.space_group_name_H-M   'P 1'
#
loop_
_entity.id
_entity.type
_entity.pdbx_description
1 polymer ?
#
loop_
_entity_poly.entity_id
_entity_poly.type
_entity_poly.pdbx_seq_one_letter_code
_entity_poly.pdbx_strand_id
1 'polypeptide(L)'
;MNSAKLLIGPRQVQGGFVDIQEIMHRLDIGWSKQPFDDNLLIELLQLVPPEVSHHADWKIELCAADLEHRWTESRRMSQSALDFSGQNPVGRFLECSATARSSLGPFSSTIDTAIPRRPRAVDYKDFLGQDWHSKECRRKLILAEWQTRCVSGDEPDISGFITEFDGEERWQAELHEALATLSAVELQVSRDNRRVLHQFLPPRFVFGRQVRGEPGPPAWLPEKQKLVIIGSECTNFSRRQLEFCRRRTREFEVLNTSRNVTVDLGSHKLLPGQSQRFATPIKLQVPTMAIQIGVKDV
;
A
#
# COMPACT_ATOMS: atom_id res chain seq x y z
N MET A 1 18.70 -3.54 7.78
CA MET A 1 17.43 -3.67 7.04
C MET A 1 17.54 -4.95 6.21
N ASN A 2 16.61 -5.89 6.38
CA ASN A 2 16.59 -7.12 5.57
C ASN A 2 16.03 -6.74 4.20
N SER A 3 16.91 -6.45 3.23
CA SER A 3 16.53 -6.42 1.82
C SER A 3 15.84 -7.74 1.51
N ALA A 4 14.64 -7.69 0.95
CA ALA A 4 13.93 -8.87 0.50
C ALA A 4 14.82 -9.61 -0.50
N LYS A 5 15.43 -10.71 -0.06
CA LYS A 5 16.15 -11.63 -0.95
C LYS A 5 15.12 -12.29 -1.87
N LEU A 6 14.87 -11.67 -3.02
CA LEU A 6 14.20 -12.31 -4.15
C LEU A 6 15.11 -13.46 -4.62
N LEU A 7 14.70 -14.68 -4.28
CA LEU A 7 15.38 -15.92 -4.65
C LEU A 7 15.17 -16.19 -6.14
N ILE A 8 16.03 -15.62 -7.00
CA ILE A 8 16.11 -15.97 -8.41
C ILE A 8 17.35 -16.85 -8.59
N GLY A 9 17.12 -18.14 -8.82
CA GLY A 9 18.18 -19.08 -9.17
C GLY A 9 18.76 -18.77 -10.55
N PRO A 10 20.03 -19.14 -10.82
CA PRO A 10 20.68 -18.88 -12.10
C PRO A 10 19.92 -19.59 -13.24
N ARG A 11 19.47 -18.83 -14.24
CA ARG A 11 18.86 -19.38 -15.46
C ARG A 11 19.93 -19.47 -16.56
N GLN A 12 20.17 -20.67 -17.07
CA GLN A 12 21.10 -20.88 -18.18
C GLN A 12 20.48 -20.43 -19.50
N VAL A 13 21.16 -19.51 -20.19
CA VAL A 13 20.94 -19.21 -21.61
C VAL A 13 22.26 -19.47 -22.33
N GLN A 14 22.24 -20.25 -23.41
CA GLN A 14 23.44 -20.58 -24.18
C GLN A 14 23.87 -19.36 -25.01
N GLY A 15 25.01 -18.76 -24.64
CA GLY A 15 25.68 -17.71 -25.43
C GLY A 15 25.89 -16.42 -24.64
N GLY A 16 27.00 -16.33 -23.89
CA GLY A 16 27.41 -15.12 -23.16
C GLY A 16 26.65 -14.94 -21.83
N PHE A 17 27.34 -15.17 -20.71
CA PHE A 17 26.79 -14.93 -19.38
C PHE A 17 26.69 -13.42 -19.13
N VAL A 18 25.48 -12.88 -19.17
CA VAL A 18 25.15 -11.73 -18.34
C VAL A 18 24.36 -12.26 -17.16
N ASP A 19 25.05 -12.39 -16.04
CA ASP A 19 24.44 -12.82 -14.79
C ASP A 19 23.64 -11.64 -14.21
N ILE A 20 22.33 -11.81 -14.06
CA ILE A 20 21.47 -10.81 -13.42
C ILE A 20 21.99 -10.47 -12.02
N GLN A 21 22.58 -11.43 -11.31
CA GLN A 21 23.19 -11.18 -10.00
C GLN A 21 24.39 -10.23 -10.10
N GLU A 22 25.18 -10.32 -11.16
CA GLU A 22 26.30 -9.39 -11.42
C GLU A 22 25.79 -7.99 -11.78
N ILE A 23 24.70 -7.88 -12.55
CA ILE A 23 24.07 -6.58 -12.83
C ILE A 23 23.56 -5.95 -11.54
N MET A 24 22.82 -6.70 -10.72
CA MET A 24 22.30 -6.22 -9.44
C MET A 24 23.43 -5.84 -8.48
N HIS A 25 24.53 -6.60 -8.47
CA HIS A 25 25.71 -6.27 -7.67
C HIS A 25 26.37 -4.96 -8.13
N ARG A 26 26.49 -4.74 -9.44
CA ARG A 26 27.01 -3.47 -9.99
C ARG A 26 26.10 -2.30 -9.68
N LEU A 27 24.78 -2.52 -9.71
CA LEU A 27 23.79 -1.53 -9.34
C LEU A 27 23.94 -1.14 -7.86
N ASP A 28 24.06 -2.12 -6.95
CA ASP A 28 24.34 -1.87 -5.53
C ASP A 28 25.64 -1.06 -5.31
N ILE A 29 26.72 -1.43 -6.01
CA ILE A 29 27.99 -0.68 -5.95
C ILE A 29 27.79 0.74 -6.46
N GLY A 30 27.11 0.92 -7.59
CA GLY A 30 26.88 2.23 -8.19
C GLY A 30 26.04 3.13 -7.28
N TRP A 31 24.93 2.62 -6.77
CA TRP A 31 24.09 3.29 -5.78
C TRP A 31 24.84 3.70 -4.51
N SER A 32 25.76 2.86 -4.02
CA SER A 32 26.58 3.21 -2.86
C SER A 32 27.50 4.42 -3.10
N LYS A 33 27.85 4.70 -4.37
CA LYS A 33 28.70 5.83 -4.77
C LYS A 33 27.88 7.05 -5.16
N GLN A 34 26.82 6.86 -5.93
CA GLN A 34 25.93 7.89 -6.45
C GLN A 34 24.49 7.37 -6.44
N PRO A 35 23.69 7.70 -5.41
CA PRO A 35 22.36 7.12 -5.22
C PRO A 35 21.31 7.52 -6.28
N PHE A 36 21.59 8.54 -7.09
CA PHE A 36 20.66 9.11 -8.08
C PHE A 36 21.29 9.22 -9.47
N ASP A 37 22.21 8.30 -9.82
CA ASP A 37 22.81 8.28 -11.15
C ASP A 37 21.85 7.65 -12.17
N ASP A 38 21.19 8.50 -12.98
CA ASP A 38 20.34 8.09 -14.09
C ASP A 38 21.10 7.33 -15.18
N ASN A 39 22.40 7.60 -15.34
CA ASN A 39 23.21 6.96 -16.38
C ASN A 39 23.56 5.52 -16.00
N LEU A 40 23.75 5.23 -14.71
CA LEU A 40 24.04 3.87 -14.24
C LEU A 40 22.98 2.86 -14.70
N LEU A 41 21.70 3.21 -14.56
CA LEU A 41 20.62 2.32 -15.00
C LEU A 41 20.65 2.12 -16.52
N ILE A 42 20.88 3.20 -17.27
CA ILE A 42 20.98 3.17 -18.74
C ILE A 42 22.14 2.27 -19.18
N GLU A 43 23.32 2.46 -18.58
CA GLU A 43 24.51 1.66 -18.86
C GLU A 43 24.25 0.18 -18.57
N LEU A 44 23.65 -0.14 -17.43
CA LEU A 44 23.33 -1.53 -17.05
C LEU A 44 22.29 -2.16 -17.98
N LEU A 45 21.28 -1.40 -18.40
CA LEU A 45 20.29 -1.86 -19.39
C LEU A 45 20.92 -2.15 -20.76
N GLN A 46 21.96 -1.40 -21.14
CA GLN A 46 22.68 -1.58 -22.41
C GLN A 46 23.69 -2.74 -22.40
N LEU A 47 24.14 -3.18 -21.22
CA LEU A 47 25.07 -4.29 -21.08
C LEU A 47 24.44 -5.67 -21.36
N VAL A 48 23.11 -5.76 -21.43
CA VAL A 48 22.42 -7.03 -21.70
C VAL A 48 22.28 -7.28 -23.20
N PRO A 49 22.78 -8.43 -23.72
CA PRO A 49 22.69 -8.77 -25.13
C PRO A 49 21.23 -8.79 -25.64
N PRO A 50 20.99 -8.39 -26.89
CA PRO A 50 19.66 -8.45 -27.52
C PRO A 50 19.02 -9.85 -27.45
N GLU A 51 19.82 -10.92 -27.42
CA GLU A 51 19.34 -12.29 -27.38
C GLU A 51 18.71 -12.66 -26.02
N VAL A 52 19.14 -11.99 -24.94
CA VAL A 52 18.56 -12.09 -23.58
C VAL A 52 17.45 -11.02 -23.38
N SER A 53 17.42 -9.99 -24.23
CA SER A 53 16.48 -8.87 -24.17
C SER A 53 15.01 -9.25 -24.41
N HIS A 54 14.73 -10.45 -24.94
CA HIS A 54 13.37 -10.98 -25.08
C HIS A 54 12.70 -11.32 -23.74
N HIS A 55 13.45 -11.32 -22.63
CA HIS A 55 12.90 -11.44 -21.29
C HIS A 55 12.66 -10.06 -20.69
N ALA A 56 11.53 -9.42 -21.03
CA ALA A 56 11.12 -8.14 -20.44
C ALA A 56 11.16 -8.14 -18.89
N ASP A 57 11.03 -9.33 -18.27
CA ASP A 57 11.05 -9.53 -16.83
C ASP A 57 12.27 -8.94 -16.11
N TRP A 58 13.49 -9.11 -16.62
CA TRP A 58 14.67 -8.62 -15.90
C TRP A 58 14.79 -7.09 -15.96
N LYS A 59 14.37 -6.45 -17.07
CA LYS A 59 14.32 -4.98 -17.17
C LYS A 59 13.32 -4.41 -16.17
N ILE A 60 12.17 -5.06 -16.04
CA ILE A 60 11.14 -4.71 -15.07
C ILE A 60 11.69 -4.83 -13.65
N GLU A 61 12.38 -5.93 -13.34
CA GLU A 61 13.01 -6.15 -12.03
C GLU A 61 14.06 -5.07 -11.73
N LEU A 62 14.90 -4.71 -12.70
CA LEU A 62 15.91 -3.67 -12.56
C LEU A 62 15.28 -2.29 -12.30
N CYS A 63 14.25 -1.93 -13.06
CA CYS A 63 13.51 -0.68 -12.86
C CYS A 63 12.78 -0.66 -11.52
N ALA A 64 12.21 -1.78 -11.08
CA ALA A 64 11.56 -1.90 -9.77
C ALA A 64 12.57 -1.72 -8.63
N ALA A 65 13.76 -2.32 -8.75
CA ALA A 65 14.82 -2.18 -7.76
C ALA A 65 15.35 -0.74 -7.67
N ASP A 66 15.54 -0.07 -8.82
CA ASP A 66 15.92 1.35 -8.85
C ASP A 66 14.85 2.26 -8.26
N LEU A 67 13.58 1.96 -8.50
CA LEU A 67 12.47 2.67 -7.88
C LEU A 67 12.52 2.53 -6.35
N GLU A 68 12.68 1.30 -5.85
CA GLU A 68 12.80 1.02 -4.41
C GLU A 68 13.99 1.77 -3.78
N HIS A 69 15.16 1.69 -4.39
CA HIS A 69 16.38 2.33 -3.92
C HIS A 69 16.21 3.85 -3.79
N ARG A 70 15.79 4.51 -4.88
CA ARG A 70 15.67 5.96 -4.94
C ARG A 70 14.58 6.51 -4.01
N TRP A 71 13.48 5.79 -3.82
CA TRP A 71 12.49 6.15 -2.81
C TRP A 71 13.04 6.05 -1.40
N THR A 72 13.77 4.96 -1.11
CA THR A 72 14.41 4.74 0.20
C THR A 72 15.41 5.86 0.50
N GLU A 73 16.25 6.22 -0.46
CA GLU A 73 17.24 7.29 -0.31
C GLU A 73 16.59 8.68 -0.24
N SER A 74 15.59 8.96 -1.07
CA SER A 74 14.83 10.22 -0.99
C SER A 74 14.16 10.38 0.39
N ARG A 75 13.63 9.30 0.97
CA ARG A 75 13.11 9.30 2.34
C ARG A 75 14.22 9.53 3.36
N ARG A 76 15.35 8.82 3.26
CA ARG A 76 16.50 8.97 4.17
C ARG A 76 17.02 10.40 4.20
N MET A 77 17.15 11.03 3.02
CA MET A 77 17.54 12.44 2.89
C MET A 77 16.49 13.38 3.46
N SER A 78 15.20 13.13 3.20
CA SER A 78 14.10 13.91 3.77
C SER A 78 14.13 13.85 5.30
N GLN A 79 14.28 12.66 5.88
CA GLN A 79 14.36 12.47 7.34
C GLN A 79 15.59 13.17 7.92
N SER A 80 16.75 13.06 7.28
CA SER A 80 17.98 13.72 7.74
C SER A 80 17.86 15.25 7.71
N ALA A 81 17.21 15.80 6.68
CA ALA A 81 16.91 17.23 6.60
C ALA A 81 15.91 17.66 7.69
N LEU A 82 14.92 16.82 8.01
CA LEU A 82 13.99 17.05 9.11
C LEU A 82 14.69 17.02 10.48
N ASP A 83 15.56 16.06 10.73
CA ASP A 83 16.29 15.94 11.99
C ASP A 83 17.26 17.13 12.18
N PHE A 84 17.91 17.57 11.10
CA PHE A 84 18.75 18.77 11.10
C PHE A 84 17.91 20.05 11.33
N SER A 85 16.71 20.12 10.71
CA SER A 85 15.78 21.23 10.90
C SER A 85 14.93 21.13 12.17
N GLY A 86 14.98 20.02 12.92
CA GLY A 86 14.31 19.83 14.21
C GLY A 86 14.82 20.73 15.33
N GLN A 87 15.86 21.52 15.05
CA GLN A 87 16.23 22.72 15.81
C GLN A 87 15.36 23.96 15.47
N ASN A 88 14.37 23.82 14.59
CA ASN A 88 13.49 24.89 14.09
C ASN A 88 12.03 24.38 13.96
N PRO A 89 11.02 25.03 14.56
CA PRO A 89 9.63 24.56 14.64
C PRO A 89 8.90 24.32 13.30
N VAL A 90 9.46 24.76 12.17
CA VAL A 90 8.89 24.56 10.82
C VAL A 90 9.04 23.12 10.32
N GLY A 91 10.06 22.38 10.78
CA GLY A 91 10.35 21.01 10.31
C GLY A 91 9.20 20.02 10.52
N ARG A 92 8.45 20.15 11.63
CA ARG A 92 7.34 19.24 11.96
C ARG A 92 6.11 19.37 11.04
N PHE A 93 5.99 20.44 10.25
CA PHE A 93 4.87 20.64 9.33
C PHE A 93 5.05 19.93 7.97
N LEU A 94 6.28 19.53 7.64
CA LEU A 94 6.65 19.00 6.32
C LEU A 94 6.21 17.55 6.08
N GLU A 95 5.83 16.81 7.12
CA GLU A 95 5.58 15.37 7.04
C GLU A 95 4.25 14.97 6.36
N CYS A 96 3.28 15.86 6.12
CA CYS A 96 1.90 15.36 5.93
C CYS A 96 1.09 15.75 4.68
N SER A 97 1.57 16.55 3.72
CA SER A 97 0.86 16.66 2.42
C SER A 97 1.60 17.49 1.37
N ALA A 98 1.30 17.26 0.08
CA ALA A 98 1.61 18.20 -0.98
C ALA A 98 1.05 19.62 -0.67
N THR A 99 -0.07 19.69 0.03
CA THR A 99 -0.73 20.92 0.48
C THR A 99 0.08 21.72 1.51
N ALA A 100 0.82 21.04 2.39
CA ALA A 100 1.71 21.68 3.35
C ALA A 100 2.92 22.36 2.67
N ARG A 101 3.40 21.79 1.56
CA ARG A 101 4.52 22.36 0.78
C ARG A 101 4.13 23.65 0.06
N SER A 102 2.90 23.72 -0.47
CA SER A 102 2.38 24.92 -1.14
C SER A 102 2.24 26.14 -0.22
N SER A 103 2.24 25.95 1.09
CA SER A 103 2.04 27.00 2.10
C SER A 103 3.35 27.71 2.50
N LEU A 104 4.52 27.22 2.05
CA LEU A 104 5.84 27.65 2.54
C LEU A 104 6.51 28.80 1.77
N GLY A 105 5.88 29.31 0.70
CA GLY A 105 6.44 30.42 -0.06
C GLY A 105 7.92 30.19 -0.46
N PRO A 106 8.81 31.19 -0.32
CA PRO A 106 10.18 31.14 -0.88
C PRO A 106 11.12 30.11 -0.23
N PHE A 107 10.77 29.48 0.89
CA PHE A 107 11.58 28.41 1.51
C PHE A 107 11.36 27.02 0.88
N SER A 108 10.28 26.84 0.10
CA SER A 108 10.04 25.59 -0.65
C SER A 108 11.17 25.32 -1.65
N SER A 109 11.66 26.36 -2.33
CA SER A 109 12.63 26.22 -3.43
C SER A 109 14.00 25.70 -2.98
N THR A 110 14.41 25.98 -1.73
CA THR A 110 15.71 25.55 -1.21
C THR A 110 15.69 24.10 -0.71
N ILE A 111 14.53 23.62 -0.26
CA ILE A 111 14.35 22.21 0.17
C ILE A 111 14.05 21.33 -1.06
N ASP A 112 13.23 21.81 -2.00
CA ASP A 112 12.89 21.09 -3.24
C ASP A 112 14.10 20.90 -4.18
N THR A 113 15.17 21.70 -4.04
CA THR A 113 16.42 21.52 -4.79
C THR A 113 17.39 20.53 -4.14
N ALA A 114 17.24 20.23 -2.84
CA ALA A 114 18.13 19.33 -2.11
C ALA A 114 17.59 17.89 -2.02
N ILE A 115 16.28 17.70 -2.17
CA ILE A 115 15.64 16.38 -2.14
C ILE A 115 15.40 15.92 -3.58
N PRO A 116 16.06 14.84 -4.03
CA PRO A 116 15.87 14.32 -5.38
C PRO A 116 14.41 13.94 -5.61
N ARG A 117 13.94 14.23 -6.83
CA ARG A 117 12.57 13.88 -7.25
C ARG A 117 12.36 12.38 -7.05
N ARG A 118 11.29 12.04 -6.35
CA ARG A 118 10.89 10.65 -6.15
C ARG A 118 10.53 10.03 -7.50
N PRO A 119 11.12 8.89 -7.89
CA PRO A 119 10.82 8.28 -9.19
C PRO A 119 9.40 7.73 -9.19
N ARG A 120 8.80 7.72 -10.38
CA ARG A 120 7.53 7.06 -10.66
C ARG A 120 7.72 5.97 -11.69
N ALA A 121 6.84 4.97 -11.69
CA ALA A 121 6.82 3.92 -12.69
C ALA A 121 6.81 4.48 -14.13
N VAL A 122 6.08 5.57 -14.36
CA VAL A 122 6.02 6.25 -15.66
C VAL A 122 7.35 6.86 -16.11
N ASP A 123 8.24 7.21 -15.18
CA ASP A 123 9.55 7.77 -15.53
C ASP A 123 10.44 6.71 -16.21
N TYR A 124 10.12 5.41 -16.08
CA TYR A 124 10.82 4.31 -16.76
C TYR A 124 10.29 4.00 -18.16
N LYS A 125 9.26 4.70 -18.64
CA LYS A 125 8.64 4.45 -19.94
C LYS A 125 9.65 4.46 -21.08
N ASP A 126 10.53 5.45 -21.11
CA ASP A 126 11.50 5.62 -22.20
C ASP A 126 12.58 4.52 -22.17
N PHE A 127 12.97 4.05 -20.99
CA PHE A 127 13.93 2.95 -20.82
C PHE A 127 13.36 1.60 -21.25
N LEU A 128 12.07 1.38 -21.00
CA LEU A 128 11.40 0.13 -21.32
C LEU A 128 10.94 0.08 -22.79
N GLY A 129 10.79 1.23 -23.45
CA GLY A 129 10.41 1.32 -24.85
C GLY A 129 9.11 0.56 -25.13
N GLN A 130 9.17 -0.43 -26.03
CA GLN A 130 8.00 -1.25 -26.38
C GLN A 130 7.49 -2.11 -25.21
N ASP A 131 8.37 -2.51 -24.28
CA ASP A 131 8.00 -3.33 -23.13
C ASP A 131 7.03 -2.57 -22.20
N TRP A 132 7.09 -1.23 -22.15
CA TRP A 132 6.14 -0.40 -21.39
C TRP A 132 4.69 -0.59 -21.85
N HIS A 133 4.46 -0.87 -23.13
CA HIS A 133 3.10 -1.06 -23.64
C HIS A 133 2.49 -2.40 -23.19
N SER A 134 3.32 -3.34 -22.72
CA SER A 134 2.84 -4.56 -22.08
C SER A 134 2.03 -4.24 -20.82
N LYS A 135 0.85 -4.85 -20.70
CA LYS A 135 0.03 -4.76 -19.49
C LYS A 135 0.75 -5.33 -18.28
N GLU A 136 1.50 -6.41 -18.45
CA GLU A 136 2.22 -7.05 -17.35
C GLU A 136 3.38 -6.19 -16.84
N CYS A 137 4.10 -5.51 -17.73
CA CYS A 137 5.18 -4.59 -17.38
C CYS A 137 4.66 -3.43 -16.52
N ARG A 138 3.64 -2.72 -16.99
CA ARG A 138 3.00 -1.63 -16.22
C ARG A 138 2.50 -2.12 -14.88
N ARG A 139 1.84 -3.29 -14.86
CA ARG A 139 1.33 -3.91 -13.63
C ARG A 139 2.43 -4.13 -12.60
N LYS A 140 3.55 -4.75 -12.97
CA LYS A 140 4.67 -5.03 -12.05
C LYS A 140 5.30 -3.74 -11.51
N LEU A 141 5.50 -2.72 -12.34
CA LEU A 141 6.11 -1.46 -11.90
C LEU A 141 5.19 -0.59 -11.05
N ILE A 142 3.91 -0.51 -11.39
CA ILE A 142 2.90 0.20 -10.59
C ILE A 142 2.79 -0.45 -9.21
N LEU A 143 2.81 -1.78 -9.14
CA LEU A 143 2.80 -2.51 -7.87
C LEU A 143 4.07 -2.24 -7.05
N ALA A 144 5.24 -2.27 -7.68
CA ALA A 144 6.51 -1.97 -7.04
C ALA A 144 6.55 -0.53 -6.51
N GLU A 145 6.07 0.44 -7.29
CA GLU A 145 5.94 1.83 -6.84
C GLU A 145 5.03 1.92 -5.62
N TRP A 146 3.83 1.36 -5.71
CA TRP A 146 2.86 1.40 -4.63
C TRP A 146 3.41 0.81 -3.32
N GLN A 147 4.02 -0.38 -3.40
CA GLN A 147 4.59 -1.05 -2.24
C GLN A 147 5.72 -0.23 -1.62
N THR A 148 6.62 0.29 -2.46
CA THR A 148 7.74 1.13 -2.04
C THR A 148 7.23 2.39 -1.33
N ARG A 149 6.21 3.05 -1.87
CA ARG A 149 5.55 4.22 -1.27
C ARG A 149 4.96 3.90 0.10
N CYS A 150 4.29 2.74 0.22
CA CYS A 150 3.72 2.28 1.48
C CYS A 150 4.80 2.02 2.54
N VAL A 151 5.86 1.27 2.21
CA VAL A 151 7.00 1.00 3.11
C VAL A 151 7.71 2.30 3.49
N SER A 152 7.76 3.25 2.55
CA SER A 152 8.32 4.59 2.74
C SER A 152 7.44 5.55 3.56
N GLY A 153 6.24 5.12 3.98
CA GLY A 153 5.32 5.92 4.81
C GLY A 153 4.53 7.00 4.07
N ASP A 154 4.57 7.04 2.74
CA ASP A 154 3.74 7.95 1.94
C ASP A 154 2.25 7.53 1.98
N GLU A 155 2.01 6.23 2.18
CA GLU A 155 0.69 5.59 2.29
C GLU A 155 -0.34 6.18 1.30
N PRO A 156 -0.08 6.08 -0.02
CA PRO A 156 -1.00 6.60 -1.01
C PRO A 156 -2.39 5.97 -0.88
N ASP A 157 -3.42 6.65 -1.37
CA ASP A 157 -4.78 6.13 -1.44
C ASP A 157 -4.96 5.28 -2.71
N ILE A 158 -5.54 4.08 -2.60
CA ILE A 158 -5.61 3.14 -3.74
C ILE A 158 -6.35 3.78 -4.92
N SER A 159 -7.50 4.41 -4.65
CA SER A 159 -8.30 5.03 -5.71
C SER A 159 -7.59 6.22 -6.32
N GLY A 160 -7.00 7.09 -5.49
CA GLY A 160 -6.19 8.23 -5.97
C GLY A 160 -5.03 7.78 -6.85
N PHE A 161 -4.30 6.74 -6.45
CA PHE A 161 -3.15 6.25 -7.20
C PHE A 161 -3.53 5.59 -8.53
N ILE A 162 -4.61 4.80 -8.58
CA ILE A 162 -5.09 4.21 -9.84
C ILE A 162 -5.45 5.29 -10.87
N THR A 163 -5.99 6.43 -10.43
CA THR A 163 -6.31 7.53 -11.36
C THR A 163 -5.09 8.13 -12.05
N GLU A 164 -3.88 7.93 -11.51
CA GLU A 164 -2.64 8.40 -12.14
C GLU A 164 -2.21 7.55 -13.35
N PHE A 165 -2.82 6.37 -13.57
CA PHE A 165 -2.32 5.37 -14.51
C PHE A 165 -3.36 4.88 -15.55
N ASP A 166 -4.29 5.73 -16.01
CA ASP A 166 -5.32 5.37 -17.02
C ASP A 166 -6.25 4.20 -16.61
N GLY A 167 -6.59 4.11 -15.32
CA GLY A 167 -7.96 3.76 -14.89
C GLY A 167 -8.45 2.31 -15.09
N GLU A 168 -7.59 1.30 -15.17
CA GLU A 168 -8.09 -0.09 -15.16
C GLU A 168 -8.58 -0.48 -13.75
N GLU A 169 -9.90 -0.60 -13.54
CA GLU A 169 -10.54 -1.07 -12.29
C GLU A 169 -9.94 -2.39 -11.76
N ARG A 170 -9.34 -3.20 -12.65
CA ARG A 170 -8.68 -4.46 -12.30
C ARG A 170 -7.50 -4.29 -11.34
N TRP A 171 -6.84 -3.14 -11.34
CA TRP A 171 -5.69 -2.91 -10.45
C TRP A 171 -6.09 -2.74 -8.99
N GLN A 172 -7.34 -2.37 -8.71
CA GLN A 172 -7.80 -2.21 -7.35
C GLN A 172 -7.67 -3.52 -6.56
N ALA A 173 -8.03 -4.66 -7.16
CA ALA A 173 -7.92 -5.96 -6.50
C ALA A 173 -6.46 -6.31 -6.15
N GLU A 174 -5.55 -6.10 -7.10
CA GLU A 174 -4.11 -6.40 -6.91
C GLU A 174 -3.47 -5.49 -5.85
N LEU A 175 -3.81 -4.19 -5.84
CA LEU A 175 -3.31 -3.26 -4.82
C LEU A 175 -3.85 -3.60 -3.43
N HIS A 176 -5.11 -4.04 -3.31
CA HIS A 176 -5.63 -4.56 -2.05
C HIS A 176 -4.90 -5.84 -1.61
N GLU A 177 -4.60 -6.75 -2.52
CA GLU A 177 -3.82 -7.96 -2.22
C GLU A 177 -2.41 -7.61 -1.73
N ALA A 178 -1.72 -6.68 -2.39
CA ALA A 178 -0.43 -6.18 -1.93
C ALA A 178 -0.50 -5.48 -0.57
N LEU A 179 -1.59 -4.78 -0.24
CA LEU A 179 -1.76 -4.26 1.12
C LEU A 179 -1.84 -5.39 2.16
N ALA A 180 -2.46 -6.52 1.82
CA ALA A 180 -2.56 -7.66 2.71
C ALA A 180 -1.20 -8.34 2.96
N THR A 181 -0.28 -8.29 1.99
CA THR A 181 1.09 -8.81 2.16
C THR A 181 1.98 -7.88 2.98
N LEU A 182 1.78 -6.56 2.89
CA LEU A 182 2.53 -5.56 3.66
C LEU A 182 2.11 -5.51 5.13
N SER A 183 0.83 -5.70 5.42
CA SER A 183 0.30 -5.59 6.79
C SER A 183 -1.03 -6.33 6.90
N ALA A 184 -1.15 -7.20 7.89
CA ALA A 184 -2.34 -8.01 8.10
C ALA A 184 -3.41 -7.20 8.86
N VAL A 185 -4.69 -7.33 8.45
CA VAL A 185 -5.81 -6.73 9.19
C VAL A 185 -6.19 -7.63 10.34
N GLU A 186 -6.12 -7.12 11.56
CA GLU A 186 -6.41 -7.88 12.77
C GLU A 186 -7.77 -7.48 13.35
N LEU A 187 -8.63 -8.46 13.59
CA LEU A 187 -9.91 -8.31 14.26
C LEU A 187 -9.85 -8.90 15.65
N GLN A 188 -10.24 -8.11 16.65
CA GLN A 188 -10.46 -8.57 18.02
C GLN A 188 -11.89 -8.24 18.45
N VAL A 189 -12.62 -9.26 18.91
CA VAL A 189 -13.96 -9.09 19.50
C VAL A 189 -13.91 -9.52 20.95
N SER A 190 -14.42 -8.66 21.83
CA SER A 190 -14.50 -8.90 23.26
C SER A 190 -15.94 -8.80 23.75
N ARG A 191 -16.32 -9.70 24.66
CA ARG A 191 -17.61 -9.69 25.40
C ARG A 191 -17.27 -9.79 26.89
N ASP A 192 -17.82 -8.91 27.72
CA ASP A 192 -17.56 -8.85 29.16
C ASP A 192 -16.06 -8.81 29.50
N ASN A 193 -15.30 -7.99 28.75
CA ASN A 193 -13.84 -7.85 28.83
C ASN A 193 -13.04 -9.14 28.56
N ARG A 194 -13.67 -10.19 28.03
CA ARG A 194 -13.01 -11.41 27.58
C ARG A 194 -12.96 -11.45 26.06
N ARG A 195 -11.79 -11.74 25.50
CA ARG A 195 -11.62 -11.94 24.05
C ARG A 195 -12.35 -13.21 23.63
N VAL A 196 -13.34 -13.06 22.75
CA VAL A 196 -14.20 -14.15 22.27
C VAL A 196 -13.94 -14.51 20.80
N LEU A 197 -13.34 -13.59 20.03
CA LEU A 197 -12.90 -13.86 18.67
C LEU A 197 -11.62 -13.09 18.37
N HIS A 198 -10.69 -13.73 17.68
CA HIS A 198 -9.46 -13.15 17.17
C HIS A 198 -9.18 -13.73 15.79
N GLN A 199 -9.09 -12.89 14.77
CA GLN A 199 -9.04 -13.34 13.37
C GLN A 199 -8.28 -12.35 12.49
N PHE A 200 -7.59 -12.84 11.47
CA PHE A 200 -7.08 -12.01 10.38
C PHE A 200 -8.12 -11.88 9.27
N LEU A 201 -8.35 -10.64 8.82
CA LEU A 201 -9.37 -10.30 7.84
C LEU A 201 -8.76 -9.96 6.47
N PRO A 202 -9.50 -10.20 5.38
CA PRO A 202 -9.15 -9.64 4.08
C PRO A 202 -9.24 -8.10 4.08
N PRO A 203 -8.69 -7.41 3.06
CA PRO A 203 -8.77 -5.95 2.93
C PRO A 203 -10.20 -5.39 2.81
N ARG A 204 -11.15 -6.23 2.36
CA ARG A 204 -12.57 -5.88 2.24
C ARG A 204 -13.41 -6.91 2.97
N PHE A 205 -14.31 -6.47 3.83
CA PHE A 205 -15.21 -7.35 4.60
C PHE A 205 -16.44 -6.60 5.09
N VAL A 206 -17.40 -7.33 5.63
CA VAL A 206 -18.73 -6.80 5.99
C VAL A 206 -19.10 -7.19 7.40
N PHE A 207 -19.71 -6.26 8.13
CA PHE A 207 -20.35 -6.55 9.41
C PHE A 207 -21.86 -6.59 9.24
N GLY A 208 -22.52 -7.53 9.90
CA GLY A 208 -23.95 -7.71 9.74
C GLY A 208 -24.59 -8.60 10.79
N ARG A 209 -25.92 -8.66 10.71
CA ARG A 209 -26.74 -9.58 11.50
C ARG A 209 -26.71 -11.00 10.95
N GLN A 210 -26.87 -11.98 11.84
CA GLN A 210 -27.06 -13.39 11.52
C GLN A 210 -28.27 -13.60 10.58
N VAL A 211 -28.06 -14.41 9.55
CA VAL A 211 -29.11 -14.95 8.66
C VAL A 211 -29.38 -16.41 9.04
N ARG A 212 -30.56 -16.93 8.72
CA ARG A 212 -30.92 -18.34 8.97
C ARG A 212 -29.84 -19.28 8.42
N GLY A 213 -29.37 -20.19 9.26
CA GLY A 213 -28.31 -21.15 8.92
C GLY A 213 -26.88 -20.64 9.15
N GLU A 214 -26.69 -19.35 9.46
CA GLU A 214 -25.38 -18.84 9.89
C GLU A 214 -25.13 -19.16 11.38
N PRO A 215 -23.88 -19.34 11.80
CA PRO A 215 -23.49 -19.47 13.21
C PRO A 215 -23.90 -18.23 14.03
N GLY A 216 -24.09 -18.43 15.33
CA GLY A 216 -24.43 -17.35 16.27
C GLY A 216 -23.28 -16.35 16.48
N PRO A 217 -23.58 -15.11 16.91
CA PRO A 217 -22.57 -14.06 17.10
C PRO A 217 -21.73 -14.26 18.38
N PRO A 218 -20.42 -13.96 18.35
CA PRO A 218 -19.66 -13.46 17.22
C PRO A 218 -19.13 -14.60 16.34
N ALA A 219 -19.27 -14.49 15.03
CA ALA A 219 -18.74 -15.49 14.10
C ALA A 219 -18.23 -14.87 12.80
N TRP A 220 -17.03 -15.29 12.39
CA TRP A 220 -16.48 -14.95 11.08
C TRP A 220 -16.89 -15.99 10.03
N LEU A 221 -17.34 -15.51 8.87
CA LEU A 221 -17.76 -16.32 7.72
C LEU A 221 -16.82 -16.04 6.54
N PRO A 222 -15.76 -16.85 6.35
CA PRO A 222 -14.74 -16.61 5.32
C PRO A 222 -15.33 -16.50 3.91
N GLU A 223 -16.21 -17.44 3.54
CA GLU A 223 -16.82 -17.50 2.20
C GLU A 223 -17.64 -16.25 1.85
N LYS A 224 -18.21 -15.60 2.86
CA LYS A 224 -19.01 -14.38 2.70
C LYS A 224 -18.22 -13.12 3.02
N GLN A 225 -16.97 -13.25 3.46
CA GLN A 225 -16.15 -12.20 4.05
C GLN A 225 -16.94 -11.35 5.06
N LYS A 226 -17.69 -12.04 5.93
CA LYS A 226 -18.69 -11.42 6.80
C LYS A 226 -18.44 -11.75 8.26
N LEU A 227 -18.43 -10.75 9.12
CA LEU A 227 -18.53 -10.90 10.56
C LEU A 227 -20.00 -10.77 11.00
N VAL A 228 -20.52 -11.84 11.59
CA VAL A 228 -21.81 -11.85 12.26
C VAL A 228 -21.61 -11.33 13.68
N ILE A 229 -22.15 -10.14 13.96
CA ILE A 229 -21.94 -9.44 15.25
C ILE A 229 -23.18 -9.40 16.14
N ILE A 230 -24.34 -9.71 15.57
CA ILE A 230 -25.62 -9.67 16.29
C ILE A 230 -26.56 -10.76 15.78
N GLY A 231 -27.43 -11.25 16.67
CA GLY A 231 -28.30 -12.40 16.42
C GLY A 231 -29.47 -12.06 15.52
N SER A 232 -30.12 -13.10 14.99
CA SER A 232 -31.18 -12.95 13.99
C SER A 232 -32.43 -12.21 14.48
N GLU A 233 -32.62 -12.15 15.80
CA GLU A 233 -33.70 -11.47 16.52
C GLU A 233 -33.62 -9.94 16.47
N CYS A 234 -32.43 -9.36 16.26
CA CYS A 234 -32.25 -7.90 16.22
C CYS A 234 -32.61 -7.33 14.84
N THR A 235 -33.89 -7.30 14.49
CA THR A 235 -34.38 -6.88 13.17
C THR A 235 -34.05 -5.43 12.79
N ASN A 236 -33.74 -4.59 13.78
CA ASN A 236 -33.22 -3.24 13.63
C ASN A 236 -31.76 -3.19 13.12
N PHE A 237 -31.08 -4.33 12.98
CA PHE A 237 -29.76 -4.41 12.38
C PHE A 237 -29.81 -5.14 11.03
N SER A 238 -29.17 -4.56 10.02
CA SER A 238 -29.19 -5.09 8.66
C SER A 238 -28.34 -6.35 8.54
N ARG A 239 -28.72 -7.25 7.62
CA ARG A 239 -27.92 -8.47 7.33
C ARG A 239 -26.52 -8.13 6.81
N ARG A 240 -26.38 -6.98 6.17
CA ARG A 240 -25.15 -6.26 5.83
C ARG A 240 -25.35 -4.83 6.31
N GLN A 241 -24.65 -4.43 7.37
CA GLN A 241 -24.81 -3.11 7.98
C GLN A 241 -23.64 -2.19 7.64
N LEU A 242 -22.41 -2.67 7.81
CA LEU A 242 -21.21 -1.91 7.52
C LEU A 242 -20.34 -2.69 6.54
N GLU A 243 -19.81 -2.01 5.55
CA GLU A 243 -18.81 -2.53 4.65
C GLU A 243 -17.50 -1.79 4.87
N PHE A 244 -16.42 -2.54 5.07
CA PHE A 244 -15.08 -2.03 5.29
C PHE A 244 -14.26 -2.28 4.03
N CYS A 245 -13.59 -1.25 3.55
CA CYS A 245 -12.67 -1.32 2.42
C CYS A 245 -11.38 -0.60 2.80
N ARG A 246 -10.28 -1.35 2.90
CA ARG A 246 -8.97 -0.78 3.25
C ARG A 246 -8.45 0.11 2.14
N ARG A 247 -8.24 1.40 2.40
CA ARG A 247 -7.81 2.38 1.39
C ARG A 247 -6.30 2.66 1.42
N ARG A 248 -5.68 2.52 2.59
CA ARG A 248 -4.24 2.69 2.85
C ARG A 248 -3.76 1.63 3.84
N THR A 249 -2.45 1.57 4.11
CA THR A 249 -1.87 0.69 5.13
C THR A 249 -2.62 0.82 6.46
N ARG A 250 -2.89 2.03 6.94
CA ARG A 250 -3.52 2.21 8.26
C ARG A 250 -4.90 2.85 8.22
N GLU A 251 -5.58 2.86 7.06
CA GLU A 251 -6.86 3.55 6.87
C GLU A 251 -7.91 2.66 6.17
N PHE A 252 -9.15 2.71 6.65
CA PHE A 252 -10.30 2.09 6.01
C PHE A 252 -11.34 3.13 5.64
N GLU A 253 -11.98 2.95 4.49
CA GLU A 253 -13.29 3.52 4.23
C GLU A 253 -14.35 2.56 4.78
N VAL A 254 -15.28 3.11 5.55
CA VAL A 254 -16.41 2.38 6.13
C VAL A 254 -17.70 2.96 5.57
N LEU A 255 -18.45 2.12 4.88
CA LEU A 255 -19.75 2.43 4.29
C LEU A 255 -20.87 1.83 5.13
N ASN A 256 -21.85 2.63 5.52
CA ASN A 256 -23.09 2.12 6.08
C ASN A 256 -24.02 1.66 4.95
N THR A 257 -24.11 0.36 4.74
CA THR A 257 -24.92 -0.26 3.68
C THR A 257 -26.40 -0.38 4.05
N SER A 258 -26.79 0.02 5.26
CA SER A 258 -28.21 0.04 5.64
C SER A 258 -28.97 1.12 4.87
N ARG A 259 -30.27 0.88 4.71
CA ARG A 259 -31.20 1.85 4.13
C ARG A 259 -31.81 2.79 5.17
N ASN A 260 -31.91 2.34 6.42
CA ASN A 260 -32.75 2.98 7.43
C ASN A 260 -32.03 3.21 8.77
N VAL A 261 -30.91 2.53 9.02
CA VAL A 261 -30.30 2.46 10.34
C VAL A 261 -28.99 3.24 10.34
N THR A 262 -28.91 4.25 11.19
CA THR A 262 -27.66 4.97 11.49
C THR A 262 -26.78 4.12 12.40
N VAL A 263 -25.47 4.16 12.21
CA VAL A 263 -24.51 3.40 13.03
C VAL A 263 -23.57 4.35 13.74
N ASP A 264 -23.39 4.15 15.05
CA ASP A 264 -22.42 4.87 15.86
C ASP A 264 -21.06 4.12 15.84
N LEU A 265 -20.02 4.82 15.40
CA LEU A 265 -18.63 4.37 15.36
C LEU A 265 -17.78 5.22 16.32
N GLY A 266 -18.08 5.12 17.61
CA GLY A 266 -17.44 5.94 18.65
C GLY A 266 -17.87 7.40 18.55
N SER A 267 -16.97 8.29 18.16
CA SER A 267 -17.23 9.73 17.98
C SER A 267 -17.94 10.08 16.68
N HIS A 268 -18.17 9.11 15.79
CA HIS A 268 -18.75 9.34 14.47
C HIS A 268 -20.10 8.64 14.33
N LYS A 269 -21.01 9.27 13.60
CA LYS A 269 -22.28 8.65 13.19
C LYS A 269 -22.29 8.50 11.69
N LEU A 270 -22.53 7.29 11.19
CA LEU A 270 -22.69 7.02 9.77
C LEU A 270 -24.17 6.86 9.45
N LEU A 271 -24.71 7.80 8.67
CA LEU A 271 -26.07 7.73 8.15
C LEU A 271 -26.19 6.61 7.09
N PRO A 272 -27.40 6.11 6.79
CA PRO A 272 -27.64 5.20 5.67
C PRO A 272 -27.00 5.67 4.37
N GLY A 273 -26.23 4.79 3.71
CA GLY A 273 -25.55 5.08 2.44
C GLY A 273 -24.30 5.97 2.54
N GLN A 274 -23.99 6.50 3.73
CA GLN A 274 -22.81 7.33 3.93
C GLN A 274 -21.55 6.49 4.07
N SER A 275 -20.46 6.92 3.44
CA SER A 275 -19.11 6.44 3.70
C SER A 275 -18.25 7.48 4.42
N GLN A 276 -17.32 7.01 5.23
CA GLN A 276 -16.32 7.85 5.88
C GLN A 276 -15.01 7.06 6.04
N ARG A 277 -13.89 7.77 6.02
CA ARG A 277 -12.56 7.19 6.26
C ARG A 277 -12.17 7.24 7.72
N PHE A 278 -11.52 6.18 8.20
CA PHE A 278 -11.08 6.00 9.57
C PHE A 278 -9.67 5.44 9.59
N ALA A 279 -8.80 6.09 10.37
CA ALA A 279 -7.51 5.53 10.73
C ALA A 279 -7.68 4.39 11.73
N THR A 280 -6.73 3.44 11.71
CA THR A 280 -6.67 2.33 12.66
C THR A 280 -5.98 2.76 13.97
N PRO A 281 -6.36 2.17 15.13
CA PRO A 281 -7.39 1.14 15.30
C PRO A 281 -8.82 1.71 15.25
N ILE A 282 -9.72 1.02 14.57
CA ILE A 282 -11.15 1.34 14.52
C ILE A 282 -11.84 0.59 15.66
N LYS A 283 -12.58 1.32 16.51
CA LYS A 283 -13.32 0.75 17.64
C LYS A 283 -14.82 0.89 17.41
N LEU A 284 -15.55 -0.21 17.60
CA LEU A 284 -16.99 -0.26 17.48
C LEU A 284 -17.58 -0.87 18.75
N GLN A 285 -18.68 -0.28 19.23
CA GLN A 285 -19.46 -0.82 20.32
C GLN A 285 -20.81 -1.31 19.78
N VAL A 286 -21.14 -2.57 20.05
CA VAL A 286 -22.48 -3.13 19.86
C VAL A 286 -23.04 -3.56 21.21
N PRO A 287 -24.36 -3.76 21.37
CA PRO A 287 -25.02 -3.90 22.68
C PRO A 287 -24.39 -4.90 23.67
N THR A 288 -23.60 -5.87 23.21
CA THR A 288 -22.93 -6.88 24.06
C THR A 288 -21.48 -7.14 23.68
N MET A 289 -20.87 -6.35 22.78
CA MET A 289 -19.49 -6.58 22.35
C MET A 289 -18.74 -5.30 22.04
N ALA A 290 -17.45 -5.31 22.34
CA ALA A 290 -16.50 -4.35 21.81
C ALA A 290 -15.73 -5.00 20.65
N ILE A 291 -15.64 -4.33 19.52
CA ILE A 291 -14.92 -4.78 18.33
C ILE A 291 -13.79 -3.79 18.07
N GLN A 292 -12.58 -4.31 17.88
CA GLN A 292 -11.42 -3.53 17.47
C GLN A 292 -10.87 -4.10 16.17
N ILE A 293 -10.65 -3.22 15.20
CA ILE A 293 -10.00 -3.52 13.93
C ILE A 293 -8.68 -2.77 13.92
N GLY A 294 -7.59 -3.51 13.96
CA GLY A 294 -6.23 -3.00 13.87
C GLY A 294 -5.53 -3.49 12.61
N VAL A 295 -4.30 -3.05 12.45
CA VAL A 295 -3.37 -3.57 11.44
C VAL A 295 -2.09 -3.96 12.15
N LYS A 296 -1.52 -5.08 11.72
CA LYS A 296 -0.24 -5.57 12.21
C LYS A 296 0.71 -5.63 11.02
N ASP A 297 1.79 -4.87 11.11
CA ASP A 297 2.85 -4.91 10.10
C ASP A 297 3.44 -6.33 10.07
N VAL A 298 3.64 -6.87 8.87
CA VAL A 298 4.12 -8.25 8.63
C VAL A 298 5.63 -8.31 8.69
#